data_AF-A0A7C2Q6U8-F1
#
_entry.id   AF-A0A7C2Q6U8-F1
#
_cell.length_a   1.000
_cell.length_b   1.000
_cell.length_c   1.000
_cell.angle_alpha   90.00
_cell.angle_beta   90.00
_cell.angle_gamma   90.00
#
_symmetry.space_group_name_H-M   'P 1'
#
loop_
_entity.id
_entity.type
_entity.pdbx_description
1 polymer ?
#
loop_
_entity_poly.entity_id
_entity_poly.type
_entity_poly.pdbx_seq_one_letter_code
_entity_poly.pdbx_strand_id
1 'polypeptide(L)' 'MKKITVSDEVHRKLAALKGGRSFSEVIDELIRANVRKRAEMIIAISKGGVSPELEEAVRLVRGEFRARPVEDPL' A
#
# COMPACT_ATOMS: atom_id res chain seq x y z
N MET A 1 -11.48 -12.79 14.99
CA MET A 1 -10.04 -12.48 15.06
C MET A 1 -9.30 -13.30 14.01
N LYS A 2 -8.70 -12.68 13.00
CA LYS A 2 -7.92 -13.41 12.00
C LYS A 2 -6.49 -13.57 12.51
N LYS A 3 -5.90 -14.75 12.36
CA LYS A 3 -4.49 -15.00 12.69
C LYS A 3 -3.67 -14.88 11.42
N ILE A 4 -2.54 -14.20 11.52
CA ILE A 4 -1.55 -14.10 10.45
C ILE A 4 -0.20 -14.52 11.01
N THR A 5 0.56 -15.26 10.21
CA THR A 5 1.94 -15.60 10.52
C THR A 5 2.83 -14.66 9.73
N VAL A 6 3.79 -14.05 10.41
CA VAL A 6 4.76 -13.13 9.81
C VAL A 6 6.16 -13.55 10.22
N SER A 7 7.18 -13.10 9.49
CA SER A 7 8.56 -13.34 9.90
C SER A 7 8.88 -12.62 11.22
N ASP A 8 9.87 -13.14 11.95
CA ASP A 8 10.33 -12.53 13.20
C ASP A 8 10.79 -11.09 13.00
N GLU A 9 11.38 -10.78 11.84
CA GLU A 9 11.78 -9.42 11.48
C GLU A 9 10.57 -8.48 11.41
N VAL A 10 9.50 -8.88 10.73
CA VAL A 10 8.27 -8.09 10.64
C VAL A 10 7.63 -7.96 12.02
N HIS A 11 7.60 -9.03 12.81
CA HIS A 11 7.11 -8.97 14.18
C HIS A 11 7.90 -7.96 15.03
N ARG A 12 9.23 -7.94 14.96
CA ARG A 12 10.07 -6.95 15.67
C ARG A 12 9.74 -5.51 15.26
N LYS A 13 9.59 -5.25 13.96
CA LYS A 13 9.21 -3.92 13.46
C LYS A 13 7.83 -3.50 13.98
N LEU A 14 6.86 -4.41 13.93
CA LEU A 14 5.51 -4.14 14.46
C LEU A 14 5.52 -3.92 15.98
N ALA A 15 6.31 -4.68 16.73
CA ALA A 15 6.43 -4.53 18.18
C ALA A 15 7.04 -3.17 18.55
N ALA A 16 8.05 -2.71 17.80
CA ALA A 16 8.64 -1.38 17.99
C ALA A 16 7.64 -0.24 17.70
N LEU A 17 6.76 -0.42 16.71
CA LEU A 17 5.71 0.56 16.36
C LEU A 17 4.49 0.52 17.31
N LYS A 18 4.25 -0.63 17.97
CA LYS A 18 3.06 -0.86 18.78
C LYS A 18 2.97 0.03 20.00
N GLY A 19 4.06 0.19 20.76
CA GLY A 19 4.03 0.90 22.04
C GLY A 19 2.89 0.40 22.94
N GLY A 20 2.01 1.31 23.38
CA GLY A 20 0.82 1.00 24.19
C GLY A 20 -0.45 0.61 23.40
N ARG A 21 -0.39 0.54 22.07
CA ARG A 21 -1.55 0.23 21.21
C ARG A 21 -1.69 -1.26 20.95
N SER A 22 -2.79 -1.68 20.33
CA SER A 22 -2.94 -3.04 19.79
C SER A 22 -2.21 -3.19 18.44
N PHE A 23 -1.83 -4.43 18.11
CA PHE A 23 -1.26 -4.72 16.78
C PHE A 23 -2.26 -4.41 15.66
N SER A 24 -3.56 -4.65 15.87
CA SER A 24 -4.60 -4.35 14.89
C SER A 24 -4.65 -2.87 14.56
N GLU A 25 -4.61 -1.99 15.57
CA GLU A 25 -4.62 -0.54 15.35
C GLU A 25 -3.40 -0.08 14.55
N VAL A 26 -2.22 -0.64 14.82
CA VAL A 26 -0.98 -0.32 14.08
C VAL A 26 -1.09 -0.79 12.63
N ILE A 27 -1.55 -2.02 12.43
CA ILE A 27 -1.71 -2.61 11.10
C ILE A 27 -2.74 -1.80 10.27
N ASP A 28 -3.87 -1.45 10.86
CA ASP A 28 -4.92 -0.68 10.18
C ASP A 28 -4.42 0.73 9.79
N GLU A 29 -3.62 1.37 10.64
CA GLU A 29 -3.01 2.65 10.33
C GLU A 29 -2.01 2.52 9.17
N LEU A 30 -1.11 1.53 9.23
CA LEU A 30 -0.13 1.27 8.17
C LEU A 30 -0.82 1.00 6.83
N ILE A 31 -1.91 0.23 6.83
CA ILE A 31 -2.72 -0.02 5.63
C ILE A 31 -3.34 1.28 5.12
N ARG A 32 -3.99 2.07 5.98
CA ARG A 32 -4.62 3.34 5.57
C ARG A 32 -3.60 4.34 5.02
N ALA A 33 -2.45 4.48 5.66
CA ALA A 33 -1.38 5.36 5.20
C ALA A 33 -0.87 4.94 3.81
N ASN A 34 -0.66 3.63 3.61
CA ASN A 34 -0.25 3.10 2.31
C ASN A 34 -1.31 3.34 1.22
N VAL A 35 -2.59 3.10 1.52
CA VAL A 35 -3.69 3.35 0.57
C VAL A 35 -3.78 4.84 0.22
N ARG A 36 -3.67 5.73 1.21
CA ARG A 36 -3.70 7.17 0.98
C ARG A 36 -2.56 7.61 0.06
N LYS A 37 -1.33 7.19 0.36
CA LYS A 37 -0.16 7.50 -0.48
C LYS A 37 -0.34 7.02 -1.91
N ARG A 38 -0.94 5.83 -2.11
CA ARG A 38 -1.27 5.30 -3.43
C ARG A 38 -2.30 6.16 -4.17
N ALA A 39 -3.35 6.60 -3.48
CA ALA A 39 -4.37 7.48 -4.08
C ALA A 39 -3.77 8.84 -4.47
N GLU A 40 -2.94 9.42 -3.60
CA GLU A 40 -2.25 10.68 -3.86
C GLU A 40 -1.32 10.58 -5.09
N MET A 41 -0.55 9.50 -5.22
CA MET A 41 0.29 9.28 -6.40
C MET A 41 -0.54 9.20 -7.67
N ILE A 42 -1.64 8.43 -7.68
CA ILE A 42 -2.52 8.31 -8.85
C ILE A 42 -3.13 9.67 -9.23
N ILE A 43 -3.54 10.47 -8.24
CA ILE A 43 -4.09 11.81 -8.47
C ILE A 43 -3.01 12.78 -8.98
N ALA A 44 -1.79 12.72 -8.44
CA ALA A 44 -0.69 13.57 -8.90
C ALA A 44 -0.33 13.26 -10.36
N ILE A 45 -0.32 11.98 -10.68
CA ILE A 45 -0.14 11.43 -12.02
C ILE A 45 -1.26 11.93 -12.96
N SER A 46 -2.54 11.78 -12.59
CA SER A 46 -3.65 12.16 -13.49
C SER A 46 -3.75 13.66 -13.79
N LYS A 47 -3.21 14.53 -12.93
CA LYS A 47 -3.19 15.99 -13.14
C LYS A 47 -2.27 16.47 -14.26
N GLY A 48 -1.32 15.64 -14.73
CA GLY A 48 -0.38 15.99 -15.80
C GLY A 48 -0.87 15.70 -17.23
N GLY A 49 -2.05 15.08 -17.40
CA GLY A 49 -2.46 14.48 -18.68
C GLY A 49 -1.74 13.15 -18.95
N VAL A 50 -2.26 12.32 -19.86
CA VAL A 50 -1.66 11.02 -20.19
C VAL A 50 -0.37 11.25 -20.99
N SER A 51 0.77 11.07 -20.35
CA SER A 51 2.09 11.09 -20.99
C SER A 51 2.74 9.69 -20.93
N PRO A 52 3.70 9.38 -21.80
CA PRO A 52 4.45 8.12 -21.72
C PRO A 52 5.14 7.91 -20.37
N GLU A 53 5.64 8.98 -19.77
CA GLU A 53 6.26 8.99 -18.43
C GLU A 53 5.23 8.64 -17.35
N LEU A 54 3.97 9.00 -17.59
CA LEU A 54 2.84 8.65 -16.73
C LEU A 54 2.55 7.16 -16.72
N GLU A 55 2.48 6.55 -17.90
CA GLU A 55 2.29 5.11 -18.03
C GLU A 55 3.43 4.35 -17.37
N GLU A 56 4.66 4.81 -17.52
CA GLU A 56 5.83 4.18 -16.91
C GLU A 56 5.83 4.29 -15.39
N ALA A 57 5.49 5.47 -14.84
CA ALA A 57 5.31 5.65 -13.41
C ALA A 57 4.18 4.76 -12.85
N VAL A 58 3.04 4.68 -13.53
CA VAL A 58 1.92 3.79 -13.16
C VAL A 58 2.33 2.32 -13.25
N ARG A 59 3.14 1.93 -14.25
CA ARG A 59 3.64 0.56 -14.41
C ARG A 59 4.60 0.16 -13.30
N LEU A 60 5.54 1.04 -12.94
CA LEU A 60 6.47 0.86 -11.82
C LEU A 60 5.73 0.70 -10.50
N VAL A 61 4.77 1.59 -10.24
CA VAL A 61 3.84 1.49 -9.11
C VAL A 61 3.13 0.13 -9.16
N ARG A 62 2.43 -0.23 -10.24
CA ARG A 62 1.75 -1.54 -10.32
C ARG A 62 2.66 -2.74 -10.04
N GLY A 63 3.90 -2.71 -10.54
CA GLY A 63 4.93 -3.75 -10.35
C GLY A 63 5.42 -3.86 -8.90
N GLU A 64 5.81 -2.76 -8.28
CA GLU A 64 6.25 -2.75 -6.87
C GLU A 64 5.11 -3.07 -5.90
N PHE A 65 3.89 -2.60 -6.21
CA PHE A 65 2.74 -2.79 -5.34
C PHE A 65 2.08 -4.17 -5.45
N ARG A 66 2.58 -5.09 -6.31
CA ARG A 66 1.96 -6.39 -6.63
C ARG A 66 0.44 -6.29 -6.80
N ALA A 67 -0.02 -5.17 -7.36
CA ALA A 67 -1.43 -4.92 -7.52
C ALA A 67 -1.92 -5.88 -8.60
N ARG A 68 -2.65 -6.92 -8.21
CA ARG A 68 -3.33 -7.78 -9.18
C ARG A 68 -4.26 -6.87 -9.99
N PRO A 69 -4.26 -6.95 -11.33
CA PRO A 69 -5.32 -6.31 -12.09
C PRO A 69 -6.65 -6.82 -11.53
N VAL A 70 -7.51 -5.89 -11.13
CA VAL A 70 -8.92 -6.21 -10.97
C VAL A 70 -9.36 -6.50 -12.40
N GLU A 71 -9.70 -7.75 -12.71
CA GLU A 71 -10.40 -8.04 -13.95
C GLU A 71 -11.62 -7.11 -13.96
N ASP A 72 -11.71 -6.25 -14.97
CA ASP A 72 -12.83 -5.36 -15.14
C ASP A 72 -14.11 -6.20 -15.07
N PRO A 73 -15.10 -5.83 -14.23
CA PRO A 73 -16.44 -6.39 -14.35
C PRO A 73 -17.08 -5.73 -15.58
N LEU A 74 -16.71 -6.19 -16.77
CA LEU A 74 -17.51 -6.05 -17.98
C LEU A 74 -18.49 -7.22 -18.06
#